data_AF-A0A7W0ZZT6-F1
#
_entry.id   AF-A0A7W0ZZT6-F1
#
_cell.length_a   1.000
_cell.length_b   1.000
_cell.length_c   1.000
_cell.angle_alpha   90.00
_cell.angle_beta   90.00
_cell.angle_gamma   90.00
#
_symmetry.space_group_name_H-M   'P 1'
#
loop_
_entity.id
_entity.type
_entity.pdbx_description
1 polymer ?
#
loop_
_entity_poly.entity_id
_entity_poly.type
_entity_poly.pdbx_seq_one_letter_code
_entity_poly.pdbx_strand_id
1 'polypeptide(L)'
;MVRPLSLLVLVLAACGPRPISTTPLVDPPPTPLPAAGIHLTAGEQMEWDVYWQGIQIGRADLTVVAGEAHSRFSTTMLAKAFAKVRYHLITTLDRGTPTAAREALTMDGASSTVVSQIDGSRYAIEDGRQLAVPGGTTLHTLHTALGSLRAWSSSRGEASPAYLWFVLRGTLYRLDVERPTTDEARGHLALKIHGVVRAIDRSVDPIDVTVWLSATTDRAPLRFVVLAEGERISAELTETTAKLAGN
;
A
#
# COMPACT_ATOMS: atom_id res chain seq x y z
N MET A 1 -24.99 -11.63 16.66
CA MET A 1 -24.45 -10.27 16.85
C MET A 1 -23.38 -10.06 15.80
N VAL A 2 -23.73 -9.24 14.81
CA VAL A 2 -22.97 -9.02 13.57
C VAL A 2 -21.77 -8.14 13.90
N ARG A 3 -20.55 -8.55 13.55
CA ARG A 3 -19.32 -7.76 13.62
C ARG A 3 -19.09 -7.13 12.24
N PRO A 4 -19.39 -5.84 12.02
CA PRO A 4 -19.08 -5.16 10.78
C PRO A 4 -17.79 -4.34 10.92
N LEU A 5 -16.93 -4.43 9.91
CA LEU A 5 -16.17 -3.29 9.38
C LEU A 5 -15.14 -2.56 10.29
N SER A 6 -13.98 -3.18 10.50
CA SER A 6 -12.71 -2.45 10.70
C SER A 6 -12.08 -1.93 9.39
N LEU A 7 -12.86 -1.68 8.33
CA LEU A 7 -12.60 -1.88 6.88
C LEU A 7 -11.43 -1.16 6.15
N LEU A 8 -10.49 -0.54 6.86
CA LEU A 8 -9.16 -0.22 6.28
C LEU A 8 -8.01 -0.39 7.29
N VAL A 9 -8.35 -0.74 8.53
CA VAL A 9 -7.48 -1.34 9.55
C VAL A 9 -7.77 -2.85 9.72
N LEU A 10 -8.79 -3.36 9.03
CA LEU A 10 -9.25 -4.75 8.95
C LEU A 10 -8.26 -5.63 8.21
N VAL A 11 -7.35 -5.06 7.42
CA VAL A 11 -6.33 -5.86 6.74
C VAL A 11 -5.20 -6.24 7.71
N LEU A 12 -5.08 -5.66 8.92
CA LEU A 12 -3.86 -5.85 9.75
C LEU A 12 -4.06 -6.12 11.25
N ALA A 13 -5.26 -6.46 11.75
CA ALA A 13 -5.46 -6.59 13.21
C ALA A 13 -6.49 -7.63 13.70
N ALA A 14 -6.75 -8.76 13.01
CA ALA A 14 -7.73 -9.74 13.50
C ALA A 14 -7.41 -11.22 13.19
N CYS A 15 -6.28 -11.73 13.66
CA CYS A 15 -5.98 -13.18 13.61
C CYS A 15 -6.99 -14.04 14.38
N GLY A 16 -7.76 -14.85 13.65
CA GLY A 16 -8.23 -16.15 14.11
C GLY A 16 -7.38 -17.25 13.47
N PRO A 17 -7.01 -18.33 14.17
CA PRO A 17 -6.11 -19.34 13.61
C PRO A 17 -6.79 -20.09 12.44
N ARG A 18 -6.23 -19.95 11.23
CA ARG A 18 -6.51 -20.81 10.09
C ARG A 18 -5.21 -21.46 9.57
N PRO A 19 -5.30 -22.61 8.90
CA PRO A 19 -4.12 -23.33 8.41
C PRO A 19 -3.39 -22.52 7.33
N ILE A 20 -2.06 -22.57 7.42
CA ILE A 20 -1.10 -21.83 6.61
C ILE A 20 -1.28 -22.18 5.13
N SER A 21 -1.63 -21.17 4.31
CA SER A 21 -1.57 -21.30 2.85
C SER A 21 -0.09 -21.38 2.43
N THR A 22 0.31 -22.52 1.86
CA THR A 22 1.65 -22.78 1.35
C THR A 22 1.76 -22.38 -0.12
N THR A 23 1.51 -21.11 -0.45
CA THR A 23 1.88 -20.62 -1.79
C THR A 23 3.39 -20.83 -1.95
N PRO A 24 3.85 -21.62 -2.93
CA PRO A 24 5.26 -21.95 -3.07
C PRO A 24 6.09 -20.67 -3.28
N LEU A 25 7.33 -20.67 -2.77
CA LEU A 25 8.27 -19.58 -3.02
C LEU A 25 8.45 -19.41 -4.53
N VAL A 26 8.34 -18.17 -5.00
CA VAL A 26 8.63 -17.80 -6.39
C VAL A 26 10.11 -18.10 -6.69
N ASP A 27 10.38 -18.82 -7.78
CA ASP A 27 11.72 -19.12 -8.30
C ASP A 27 11.94 -18.29 -9.59
N PRO A 28 13.03 -17.49 -9.71
CA PRO A 28 14.10 -17.24 -8.74
C PRO A 28 13.63 -16.49 -7.48
N PRO A 29 14.35 -16.64 -6.35
CA PRO A 29 13.98 -15.97 -5.11
C PRO A 29 13.88 -14.46 -5.31
N PRO A 30 12.86 -13.79 -4.74
CA PRO A 30 12.68 -12.35 -4.88
C PRO A 30 13.92 -11.59 -4.42
N THR A 31 14.35 -10.58 -5.19
CA THR A 31 15.46 -9.68 -4.83
C THR A 31 14.95 -8.39 -4.20
N PRO A 32 15.72 -7.68 -3.37
CA PRO A 32 15.29 -6.40 -2.84
C PRO A 32 14.99 -5.41 -3.97
N LEU A 33 13.84 -4.75 -3.91
CA LEU A 33 13.50 -3.61 -4.76
C LEU A 33 14.51 -2.49 -4.49
N PRO A 34 15.18 -1.96 -5.52
CA PRO A 34 16.12 -0.87 -5.33
C PRO A 34 15.39 0.36 -4.79
N ALA A 35 16.01 1.04 -3.82
CA ALA A 35 15.52 2.31 -3.29
C ALA A 35 15.66 3.47 -4.30
N ALA A 36 16.46 3.29 -5.35
CA ALA A 36 16.73 4.31 -6.34
C ALA A 36 15.49 4.61 -7.19
N GLY A 37 15.16 5.90 -7.32
CA GLY A 37 14.14 6.37 -8.24
C GLY A 37 12.71 6.28 -7.71
N ILE A 38 12.44 6.52 -6.42
CA ILE A 38 11.05 6.61 -5.92
C ILE A 38 10.27 7.65 -6.74
N HIS A 39 9.31 7.18 -7.54
CA HIS A 39 8.45 8.04 -8.36
C HIS A 39 7.24 8.50 -7.56
N LEU A 40 7.43 9.55 -6.75
CA LEU A 40 6.34 10.39 -6.25
C LEU A 40 6.60 11.81 -6.76
N THR A 41 5.71 12.31 -7.61
CA THR A 41 5.93 13.59 -8.28
C THR A 41 5.31 14.71 -7.46
N ALA A 42 6.06 15.77 -7.12
CA ALA A 42 5.49 16.91 -6.43
C ALA A 42 4.33 17.52 -7.26
N GLY A 43 3.20 17.79 -6.60
CA GLY A 43 1.96 18.23 -7.25
C GLY A 43 1.05 17.10 -7.74
N GLU A 44 1.47 15.85 -7.58
CA GLU A 44 0.65 14.68 -7.90
C GLU A 44 -0.57 14.60 -6.97
N GLN A 45 -1.75 14.42 -7.57
CA GLN A 45 -3.02 14.22 -6.88
C GLN A 45 -3.77 13.07 -7.55
N MET A 46 -4.37 12.22 -6.72
CA MET A 46 -5.15 11.08 -7.14
C MET A 46 -6.29 10.82 -6.17
N GLU A 47 -7.43 10.41 -6.69
CA GLU A 47 -8.59 9.99 -5.90
C GLU A 47 -9.10 8.62 -6.36
N TRP A 48 -9.45 7.76 -5.41
CA TRP A 48 -10.03 6.45 -5.66
C TRP A 48 -11.36 6.28 -4.94
N ASP A 49 -12.31 5.66 -5.63
CA ASP A 49 -13.46 5.07 -4.95
C ASP A 49 -13.06 3.69 -4.42
N VAL A 50 -13.40 3.41 -3.16
CA VAL A 50 -13.06 2.16 -2.48
C VAL A 50 -14.30 1.31 -2.32
N TYR A 51 -14.18 0.03 -2.66
CA TYR A 51 -15.24 -0.95 -2.70
C TYR A 51 -14.90 -2.14 -1.82
N TRP A 52 -15.91 -2.71 -1.17
CA TRP A 52 -15.83 -3.99 -0.47
C TRP A 52 -16.91 -4.90 -1.03
N GLN A 53 -16.50 -6.06 -1.54
CA GLN A 53 -17.39 -7.00 -2.23
C GLN A 53 -18.24 -6.32 -3.32
N GLY A 54 -17.65 -5.36 -4.03
CA GLY A 54 -18.31 -4.59 -5.09
C GLY A 54 -19.20 -3.43 -4.61
N ILE A 55 -19.40 -3.26 -3.31
CA ILE A 55 -20.18 -2.15 -2.73
C ILE A 55 -19.23 -1.01 -2.39
N GLN A 56 -19.51 0.21 -2.85
CA GLN A 56 -18.68 1.37 -2.53
C GLN A 56 -18.79 1.72 -1.03
N ILE A 57 -17.65 1.67 -0.34
CA ILE A 57 -17.56 1.91 1.11
C ILE A 57 -16.97 3.26 1.46
N GLY A 58 -16.21 3.88 0.55
CA GLY A 58 -15.41 5.05 0.89
C GLY A 58 -14.69 5.65 -0.29
N ARG A 59 -13.88 6.65 0.02
CA ARG A 59 -12.94 7.28 -0.89
C ARG A 59 -11.57 7.35 -0.25
N ALA A 60 -10.55 7.18 -1.07
CA ALA A 60 -9.17 7.43 -0.72
C ALA A 60 -8.61 8.52 -1.63
N ASP A 61 -7.71 9.35 -1.11
CA ASP A 61 -6.96 10.33 -1.90
C ASP A 61 -5.48 10.26 -1.55
N LEU A 62 -4.65 10.63 -2.51
CA LEU A 62 -3.20 10.82 -2.39
C LEU A 62 -2.89 12.22 -2.90
N THR A 63 -2.12 12.98 -2.13
CA THR A 63 -1.55 14.26 -2.54
C THR A 63 -0.08 14.29 -2.18
N VAL A 64 0.76 14.63 -3.16
CA VAL A 64 2.21 14.79 -2.97
C VAL A 64 2.55 16.27 -3.03
N VAL A 65 3.07 16.81 -1.93
CA VAL A 65 3.60 18.17 -1.84
C VAL A 65 5.12 18.13 -1.68
N ALA A 66 5.78 19.28 -1.73
CA ALA A 66 7.22 19.34 -1.56
C ALA A 66 7.62 18.77 -0.18
N GLY A 67 8.34 17.64 -0.18
CA GLY A 67 8.84 16.99 1.02
C GLY A 67 7.84 16.11 1.78
N GLU A 68 6.59 16.00 1.33
CA GLU A 68 5.59 15.15 2.00
C GLU A 68 4.62 14.48 1.03
N ALA A 69 4.18 13.28 1.38
CA ALA A 69 3.07 12.59 0.73
C ALA A 69 1.96 12.35 1.75
N HIS A 70 0.73 12.65 1.37
CA HIS A 70 -0.45 12.59 2.22
C HIS A 70 -1.45 11.64 1.58
N SER A 71 -1.93 10.63 2.31
CA SER A 71 -3.07 9.82 1.90
C SER A 71 -4.16 9.85 2.94
N ARG A 72 -5.40 10.08 2.50
CA ARG A 72 -6.56 10.01 3.40
C ARG A 72 -7.53 8.96 2.89
N PHE A 73 -8.28 8.37 3.81
CA PHE A 73 -9.42 7.53 3.50
C PHE A 73 -10.58 7.90 4.42
N SER A 74 -11.79 7.89 3.87
CA SER A 74 -12.99 8.01 4.67
C SER A 74 -14.16 7.20 4.11
N THR A 75 -14.96 6.65 5.03
CA THR A 75 -16.20 5.96 4.70
C THR A 75 -17.29 6.92 4.21
N THR A 76 -18.06 6.50 3.20
CA THR A 76 -19.21 7.25 2.68
C THR A 76 -20.40 7.22 3.66
N MET A 77 -21.43 8.06 3.44
CA MET A 77 -22.59 8.10 4.35
C MET A 77 -23.34 6.76 4.45
N LEU A 78 -23.45 6.00 3.35
CA LEU A 78 -24.13 4.71 3.35
C LEU A 78 -23.33 3.66 4.14
N ALA A 79 -22.00 3.66 4.02
CA ALA A 79 -21.13 2.74 4.74
C ALA A 79 -21.03 3.06 6.25
N LYS A 80 -21.25 4.31 6.66
CA LYS A 80 -21.25 4.73 8.08
C LYS A 80 -22.31 4.04 8.93
N ALA A 81 -23.37 3.49 8.31
CA ALA A 81 -24.34 2.68 9.03
C ALA A 81 -23.73 1.38 9.59
N PHE A 82 -22.62 0.93 9.01
CA PHE A 82 -21.91 -0.28 9.42
C PHE A 82 -20.65 0.03 10.23
N ALA A 83 -19.81 0.97 9.77
CA ALA A 83 -18.72 1.52 10.58
C ALA A 83 -18.25 2.87 10.01
N LYS A 84 -17.82 3.76 10.91
CA LYS A 84 -17.25 5.07 10.56
C LYS A 84 -15.74 5.01 10.68
N VAL A 85 -15.08 4.78 9.56
CA VAL A 85 -13.61 4.79 9.46
C VAL A 85 -13.11 6.08 8.81
N ARG A 86 -12.05 6.65 9.39
CA ARG A 86 -11.17 7.67 8.80
C ARG A 86 -9.73 7.28 9.03
N TYR A 87 -8.92 7.34 7.99
CA TYR A 87 -7.49 7.07 8.05
C TYR A 87 -6.73 8.21 7.40
N HIS A 88 -5.57 8.55 7.94
CA HIS A 88 -4.65 9.54 7.40
C HIS A 88 -3.23 9.04 7.58
N LEU A 89 -2.49 8.92 6.47
CA LEU A 89 -1.06 8.66 6.44
C LEU A 89 -0.36 9.89 5.90
N ILE A 90 0.67 10.34 6.62
CA ILE A 90 1.61 11.37 6.16
C ILE A 90 2.99 10.73 6.15
N THR A 91 3.69 10.80 5.03
CA THR A 91 5.10 10.43 4.92
C THR A 91 5.93 11.68 4.69
N THR A 92 6.89 11.95 5.55
CA THR A 92 7.92 12.97 5.35
C THR A 92 9.05 12.39 4.50
N LEU A 93 9.51 13.15 3.51
CA LEU A 93 10.48 12.74 2.51
C LEU A 93 11.69 13.69 2.50
N ASP A 94 12.91 13.13 2.54
CA ASP A 94 14.14 13.82 2.12
C ASP A 94 14.58 13.26 0.76
N ARG A 95 14.46 14.09 -0.29
CA ARG A 95 14.86 13.73 -1.68
C ARG A 95 14.29 12.38 -2.13
N GLY A 96 13.02 12.13 -1.79
CA GLY A 96 12.29 10.89 -2.11
C GLY A 96 12.47 9.76 -1.09
N THR A 97 13.43 9.85 -0.17
CA THR A 97 13.64 8.86 0.89
C THR A 97 12.72 9.16 2.08
N PRO A 98 12.00 8.17 2.64
CA PRO A 98 11.16 8.41 3.82
C PRO A 98 12.02 8.66 5.06
N THR A 99 11.73 9.72 5.80
CA THR A 99 12.37 10.05 7.09
C THR A 99 11.41 9.90 8.27
N ALA A 100 10.11 10.02 8.02
CA ALA A 100 9.09 9.76 9.03
C ALA A 100 7.77 9.34 8.38
N ALA A 101 6.95 8.63 9.17
CA ALA A 101 5.57 8.31 8.84
C ALA A 101 4.68 8.63 10.05
N ARG A 102 3.57 9.32 9.82
CA ARG A 102 2.54 9.55 10.83
C ARG A 102 1.22 9.01 10.34
N GLU A 103 0.62 8.16 11.15
CA GLU A 103 -0.62 7.47 10.82
C GLU A 103 -1.66 7.75 11.89
N ALA A 104 -2.80 8.29 11.49
CA ALA A 104 -3.96 8.50 12.34
C ALA A 104 -5.13 7.67 11.84
N LEU A 105 -5.73 6.88 12.72
CA LEU A 105 -6.98 6.16 12.48
C LEU A 105 -8.03 6.61 13.47
N THR A 106 -9.22 6.93 12.98
CA THR A 106 -10.44 6.97 13.77
C THR A 106 -11.41 5.91 13.27
N MET A 107 -11.89 5.06 14.17
CA MET A 107 -12.88 4.04 13.90
C MET A 107 -13.94 4.07 14.99
N ASP A 108 -15.19 4.32 14.60
CA ASP A 108 -16.35 4.40 15.51
C ASP A 108 -16.13 5.29 16.75
N GLY A 109 -15.41 6.39 16.54
CA GLY A 109 -15.08 7.37 17.58
C GLY A 109 -13.77 7.09 18.34
N ALA A 110 -13.29 5.84 18.35
CA ALA A 110 -11.99 5.51 18.90
C ALA A 110 -10.88 5.99 17.95
N SER A 111 -9.86 6.68 18.49
CA SER A 111 -8.75 7.20 17.70
C SER A 111 -7.41 6.66 18.18
N SER A 112 -6.50 6.41 17.23
CA SER A 112 -5.12 6.02 17.49
C SER A 112 -4.20 6.74 16.53
N THR A 113 -3.02 7.13 17.02
CA THR A 113 -1.94 7.69 16.20
C THR A 113 -0.70 6.86 16.40
N VAL A 114 0.05 6.61 15.33
CA VAL A 114 1.38 6.00 15.39
C VAL A 114 2.33 6.88 14.59
N VAL A 115 3.49 7.17 15.17
CA VAL A 115 4.59 7.85 14.49
C VAL A 115 5.76 6.90 14.39
N SER A 116 6.31 6.77 13.18
CA SER A 116 7.53 6.02 12.89
C SER A 116 8.61 6.99 12.40
N GLN A 117 9.74 7.04 13.09
CA GLN A 117 10.95 7.75 12.63
C GLN A 117 11.80 6.76 11.83
N ILE A 118 12.20 7.12 10.62
CA ILE A 118 12.86 6.20 9.67
C ILE A 118 14.27 6.72 9.36
N ASP A 119 15.24 5.83 9.52
CA ASP A 119 16.66 6.08 9.20
C ASP A 119 17.19 4.90 8.37
N GLY A 120 17.00 5.01 7.04
CA GLY A 120 17.43 4.00 6.08
C GLY A 120 16.81 2.63 6.31
N SER A 121 17.56 1.72 6.92
CA SER A 121 17.14 0.35 7.25
C SER A 121 16.74 0.16 8.71
N ARG A 122 16.56 1.26 9.45
CA ARG A 122 16.12 1.27 10.85
C ARG A 122 14.92 2.18 11.02
N TYR A 123 14.12 1.90 12.04
CA TYR A 123 13.05 2.79 12.46
C TYR A 123 12.81 2.73 13.96
N ALA A 124 12.22 3.78 14.51
CA ALA A 124 11.74 3.82 15.88
C ALA A 124 10.26 4.19 15.92
N ILE A 125 9.52 3.58 16.84
CA ILE A 125 8.14 3.95 17.16
C ILE A 125 8.10 4.72 18.49
N GLU A 126 6.93 5.18 18.93
CA GLU A 126 6.79 6.10 20.08
C GLU A 126 7.39 5.60 21.41
N ASP A 127 7.60 4.29 21.59
CA ASP A 127 8.28 3.72 22.76
C ASP A 127 9.81 3.94 22.74
N GLY A 128 10.34 4.57 21.69
CA GLY A 128 11.77 4.79 21.46
C GLY A 128 12.54 3.53 21.07
N ARG A 129 11.85 2.38 20.91
CA ARG A 129 12.48 1.12 20.54
C ARG A 129 12.91 1.20 19.08
N GLN A 130 14.22 1.10 18.86
CA GLN A 130 14.78 1.02 17.52
C GLN A 130 14.70 -0.41 17.00
N LEU A 131 14.11 -0.56 15.82
CA LEU A 131 13.92 -1.81 15.11
C LEU A 131 14.71 -1.76 13.80
N ALA A 132 15.22 -2.90 13.36
CA ALA A 132 16.01 -3.02 12.14
C ALA A 132 15.23 -3.83 11.08
N VAL A 133 15.37 -3.41 9.83
CA VAL A 133 14.85 -4.14 8.68
C VAL A 133 15.75 -5.35 8.40
N PRO A 134 15.18 -6.56 8.24
CA PRO A 134 15.95 -7.74 7.86
C PRO A 134 16.79 -7.51 6.60
N GLY A 135 18.05 -7.96 6.64
CA GLY A 135 18.99 -7.81 5.53
C GLY A 135 19.52 -6.39 5.30
N GLY A 136 19.20 -5.42 6.18
CA GLY A 136 19.70 -4.04 6.07
C GLY A 136 19.16 -3.28 4.85
N THR A 137 18.06 -3.75 4.27
CA THR A 137 17.41 -3.12 3.12
C THR A 137 16.66 -1.85 3.52
N THR A 138 16.40 -0.97 2.55
CA THR A 138 15.70 0.30 2.79
C THR A 138 14.27 0.05 3.27
N LEU A 139 13.86 0.81 4.29
CA LEU A 139 12.49 0.81 4.79
C LEU A 139 11.62 1.78 3.98
N HIS A 140 10.41 1.33 3.65
CA HIS A 140 9.42 2.13 2.97
C HIS A 140 8.23 2.47 3.89
N THR A 141 7.45 3.46 3.47
CA THR A 141 6.05 3.65 3.89
C THR A 141 5.16 3.18 2.74
N LEU A 142 3.83 3.14 2.90
CA LEU A 142 2.95 2.82 1.76
C LEU A 142 3.19 3.76 0.56
N HIS A 143 3.43 5.06 0.80
CA HIS A 143 3.72 6.02 -0.25
C HIS A 143 5.00 5.68 -1.01
N THR A 144 6.11 5.47 -0.30
CA THR A 144 7.40 5.19 -0.95
C THR A 144 7.47 3.77 -1.50
N ALA A 145 6.70 2.83 -0.96
CA ALA A 145 6.52 1.50 -1.54
C ALA A 145 5.81 1.60 -2.90
N LEU A 146 4.73 2.37 -3.00
CA LEU A 146 4.07 2.65 -4.29
C LEU A 146 5.03 3.31 -5.29
N GLY A 147 5.78 4.32 -4.84
CA GLY A 147 6.78 4.99 -5.68
C GLY A 147 7.88 4.04 -6.18
N SER A 148 8.34 3.10 -5.35
CA SER A 148 9.29 2.05 -5.75
C SER A 148 8.68 1.05 -6.73
N LEU A 149 7.43 0.64 -6.55
CA LEU A 149 6.74 -0.25 -7.51
C LEU A 149 6.58 0.42 -8.88
N ARG A 150 6.27 1.73 -8.91
CA ARG A 150 6.22 2.53 -10.15
C ARG A 150 7.58 2.59 -10.84
N ALA A 151 8.64 2.84 -10.09
CA ALA A 151 10.02 2.85 -10.59
C ALA A 151 10.41 1.50 -11.21
N TRP A 152 10.26 0.45 -10.42
CA TRP A 152 10.70 -0.89 -10.80
C TRP A 152 9.90 -1.46 -11.97
N SER A 153 8.60 -1.19 -12.06
CA SER A 153 7.79 -1.63 -13.21
C SER A 153 8.16 -0.92 -14.52
N SER A 154 8.97 0.13 -14.47
CA SER A 154 9.42 0.86 -15.65
C SER A 154 10.56 0.17 -16.41
N SER A 155 11.27 -0.79 -15.80
CA SER A 155 12.29 -1.61 -16.48
C SER A 155 11.63 -2.66 -17.39
N ARG A 156 11.15 -2.21 -18.55
CA ARG A 156 10.48 -3.04 -19.56
C ARG A 156 11.38 -4.21 -19.94
N GLY A 157 10.94 -5.44 -19.64
CA GLY A 157 11.64 -6.67 -20.04
C GLY A 157 12.56 -7.29 -18.98
N GLU A 158 12.99 -6.52 -17.98
CA GLU A 158 14.04 -6.92 -17.03
C GLU A 158 13.55 -7.10 -15.58
N ALA A 159 12.32 -6.67 -15.28
CA ALA A 159 11.77 -6.83 -13.93
C ALA A 159 11.67 -8.32 -13.55
N SER A 160 12.48 -8.74 -12.59
CA SER A 160 12.40 -10.04 -11.91
C SER A 160 11.50 -9.94 -10.68
N PRO A 161 11.00 -11.07 -10.14
CA PRO A 161 10.36 -11.09 -8.82
C PRO A 161 11.20 -10.34 -7.79
N ALA A 162 10.55 -9.55 -6.95
CA ALA A 162 11.24 -8.64 -6.06
C ALA A 162 10.48 -8.47 -4.73
N TYR A 163 11.11 -7.85 -3.74
CA TYR A 163 10.45 -7.55 -2.47
C TYR A 163 10.88 -6.21 -1.90
N LEU A 164 10.02 -5.60 -1.08
CA LEU A 164 10.38 -4.46 -0.24
C LEU A 164 9.86 -4.64 1.17
N TRP A 165 10.46 -3.90 2.10
CA TRP A 165 9.96 -3.79 3.46
C TRP A 165 9.30 -2.44 3.65
N PHE A 166 8.17 -2.44 4.35
CA PHE A 166 7.49 -1.20 4.71
C PHE A 166 6.95 -1.25 6.13
N VAL A 167 6.88 -0.10 6.78
CA VAL A 167 6.24 0.05 8.07
C VAL A 167 4.82 0.56 7.87
N LEU A 168 3.90 -0.02 8.63
CA LEU A 168 2.50 0.40 8.67
C LEU A 168 1.98 0.20 10.08
N ARG A 169 1.44 1.25 10.68
CA ARG A 169 0.95 1.28 12.06
C ARG A 169 1.98 0.84 13.10
N GLY A 170 3.27 1.03 12.80
CA GLY A 170 4.40 0.61 13.65
C GLY A 170 4.78 -0.86 13.50
N THR A 171 4.06 -1.62 12.68
CA THR A 171 4.38 -3.01 12.36
C THR A 171 5.16 -3.09 11.04
N LEU A 172 6.17 -3.94 11.00
CA LEU A 172 7.00 -4.17 9.81
C LEU A 172 6.39 -5.25 8.93
N TYR A 173 6.22 -4.93 7.66
CA TYR A 173 5.70 -5.82 6.63
C TYR A 173 6.71 -6.01 5.53
N ARG A 174 6.66 -7.19 4.91
CA ARG A 174 7.30 -7.47 3.62
C ARG A 174 6.23 -7.56 2.55
N LEU A 175 6.45 -6.90 1.43
CA LEU A 175 5.70 -7.11 0.20
C LEU A 175 6.60 -7.85 -0.78
N ASP A 176 6.25 -9.09 -1.11
CA ASP A 176 6.84 -9.83 -2.22
C ASP A 176 5.99 -9.61 -3.47
N VAL A 177 6.59 -9.25 -4.61
CA VAL A 177 5.90 -9.03 -5.88
C VAL A 177 6.44 -9.93 -6.98
N GLU A 178 5.53 -10.39 -7.82
CA GLU A 178 5.83 -11.08 -9.07
C GLU A 178 6.12 -10.08 -10.19
N ARG A 179 6.80 -10.54 -11.24
CA ARG A 179 7.06 -9.75 -12.45
C ARG A 179 5.78 -9.09 -12.99
N PRO A 180 5.82 -7.81 -13.41
CA PRO A 180 4.65 -7.16 -14.01
C PRO A 180 4.22 -7.86 -15.28
N THR A 181 2.92 -8.00 -15.46
CA THR A 181 2.27 -8.52 -16.68
C THR A 181 1.44 -7.42 -17.33
N THR A 182 1.21 -7.51 -18.64
CA THR A 182 0.31 -6.58 -19.33
C THR A 182 -1.14 -7.01 -19.11
N ASP A 183 -2.01 -6.04 -18.81
CA ASP A 183 -3.45 -6.23 -18.64
C ASP A 183 -4.19 -4.95 -19.08
N GLU A 184 -5.51 -4.92 -18.92
CA GLU A 184 -6.33 -3.72 -19.06
C GLU A 184 -6.99 -3.36 -17.74
N ALA A 185 -7.01 -2.06 -17.42
CA ALA A 185 -7.73 -1.53 -16.27
C ALA A 185 -8.45 -0.23 -16.66
N ARG A 186 -9.76 -0.18 -16.41
CA ARG A 186 -10.63 0.96 -16.78
C ARG A 186 -10.51 1.35 -18.26
N GLY A 187 -10.34 0.37 -19.14
CA GLY A 187 -10.20 0.61 -20.58
C GLY A 187 -8.83 1.18 -21.00
N HIS A 188 -7.84 1.22 -20.11
CA HIS A 188 -6.47 1.61 -20.41
C HIS A 188 -5.52 0.43 -20.31
N LEU A 189 -4.50 0.42 -21.18
CA LEU A 189 -3.38 -0.51 -21.06
C LEU A 189 -2.66 -0.31 -19.72
N ALA A 190 -2.46 -1.40 -18.99
CA ALA A 190 -1.90 -1.40 -17.64
C ALA A 190 -0.81 -2.46 -17.45
N LEU A 191 0.06 -2.21 -16.49
CA LEU A 191 0.96 -3.19 -15.90
C LEU A 191 0.32 -3.71 -14.62
N LYS A 192 -0.07 -4.98 -14.62
CA LYS A 192 -0.59 -5.70 -13.47
C LYS A 192 0.55 -6.33 -12.69
N ILE A 193 0.61 -6.04 -11.40
CA ILE A 193 1.59 -6.56 -10.45
C ILE A 193 0.83 -7.31 -9.37
N HIS A 194 1.10 -8.61 -9.25
CA HIS A 194 0.62 -9.44 -8.15
C HIS A 194 1.67 -9.49 -7.04
N GLY A 195 1.25 -9.55 -5.79
CA GLY A 195 2.14 -9.71 -4.66
C GLY A 195 1.45 -10.18 -3.40
N VAL A 196 2.26 -10.49 -2.39
CA VAL A 196 1.81 -10.96 -1.08
C VAL A 196 2.46 -10.12 0.01
N VAL A 197 1.63 -9.57 0.90
CA VAL A 197 2.06 -8.85 2.09
C VAL A 197 2.12 -9.81 3.28
N ARG A 198 3.21 -9.77 4.05
CA ARG A 198 3.42 -10.60 5.24
C ARG A 198 3.91 -9.75 6.41
N ALA A 199 3.26 -9.88 7.56
CA ALA A 199 3.74 -9.30 8.82
C ALA A 199 4.97 -10.08 9.31
N ILE A 200 6.04 -9.38 9.73
CA ILE A 200 7.25 -10.05 10.19
C ILE A 200 7.02 -10.85 11.48
N ASP A 201 6.18 -10.33 12.36
CA ASP A 201 5.79 -10.94 13.63
C ASP A 201 4.69 -11.98 13.48
N ARG A 202 4.20 -12.20 12.25
CA ARG A 202 3.09 -13.11 11.92
C ARG A 202 1.81 -12.77 12.70
N SER A 203 1.65 -11.51 13.10
CA SER A 203 0.44 -11.00 13.75
C SER A 203 -0.77 -10.93 12.81
N VAL A 204 -0.55 -11.15 11.51
CA VAL A 204 -1.54 -11.10 10.45
C VAL A 204 -1.26 -12.21 9.44
N ASP A 205 -2.31 -12.86 8.97
CA ASP A 205 -2.24 -13.80 7.85
C ASP A 205 -1.71 -13.11 6.58
N PRO A 206 -1.09 -13.84 5.64
CA PRO A 206 -0.66 -13.27 4.38
C PRO A 206 -1.82 -12.66 3.60
N ILE A 207 -1.58 -11.51 2.97
CA ILE A 207 -2.59 -10.77 2.22
C ILE A 207 -2.16 -10.70 0.76
N ASP A 208 -3.04 -11.15 -0.14
CA ASP A 208 -2.79 -11.01 -1.57
C ASP A 208 -3.13 -9.58 -1.99
N VAL A 209 -2.22 -8.95 -2.73
CA VAL A 209 -2.41 -7.62 -3.30
C VAL A 209 -2.18 -7.68 -4.80
N THR A 210 -3.02 -6.99 -5.55
CA THR A 210 -2.81 -6.76 -6.97
C THR A 210 -2.95 -5.28 -7.27
N VAL A 211 -1.97 -4.75 -8.00
CA VAL A 211 -1.92 -3.35 -8.41
C VAL A 211 -1.91 -3.29 -9.92
N TRP A 212 -2.73 -2.41 -10.51
CA TRP A 212 -2.65 -2.06 -11.93
C TRP A 212 -2.11 -0.65 -12.04
N LEU A 213 -0.93 -0.51 -12.65
CA LEU A 213 -0.30 0.77 -12.96
C LEU A 213 -0.53 1.10 -14.43
N SER A 214 -0.76 2.36 -14.78
CA SER A 214 -0.89 2.78 -16.18
C SER A 214 0.35 2.38 -16.98
N ALA A 215 0.18 2.02 -18.26
CA ALA A 215 1.33 1.76 -19.14
C ALA A 215 2.04 3.05 -19.61
N THR A 216 1.60 4.23 -19.15
CA THR A 216 2.28 5.53 -19.35
C THR A 216 3.51 5.66 -18.48
N THR A 217 4.44 6.55 -18.84
CA THR A 217 5.68 6.80 -18.09
C THR A 217 5.46 7.10 -16.62
N ASP A 218 4.34 7.74 -16.29
CA ASP A 218 4.01 8.14 -14.92
C ASP A 218 3.56 6.95 -14.06
N ARG A 219 3.16 5.81 -14.67
CA ARG A 219 2.73 4.60 -13.96
C ARG A 219 1.65 4.88 -12.89
N ALA A 220 0.69 5.75 -13.21
CA ALA A 220 -0.38 6.10 -12.30
C ALA A 220 -1.15 4.83 -11.88
N PRO A 221 -1.35 4.57 -10.57
CA PRO A 221 -2.10 3.40 -10.11
C PRO A 221 -3.59 3.52 -10.39
N LEU A 222 -4.04 2.74 -11.37
CA LEU A 222 -5.41 2.73 -11.87
C LEU A 222 -6.34 1.93 -10.95
N ARG A 223 -5.81 0.87 -10.32
CA ARG A 223 -6.60 -0.05 -9.49
C ARG A 223 -5.73 -0.74 -8.44
N PHE A 224 -6.31 -0.95 -7.27
CA PHE A 224 -5.82 -1.84 -6.23
C PHE A 224 -6.87 -2.89 -5.93
N VAL A 225 -6.41 -4.12 -5.67
CA VAL A 225 -7.24 -5.21 -5.13
C VAL A 225 -6.47 -5.84 -3.99
N VAL A 226 -7.14 -6.00 -2.86
CA VAL A 226 -6.63 -6.67 -1.67
C VAL A 226 -7.57 -7.81 -1.34
N LEU A 227 -7.02 -9.01 -1.19
CA LEU A 227 -7.73 -10.19 -0.73
C LEU A 227 -7.16 -10.61 0.62
N ALA A 228 -8.01 -10.59 1.65
CA ALA A 228 -7.65 -10.97 3.01
C ALA A 228 -8.83 -11.75 3.61
N GLU A 229 -8.57 -12.93 4.18
CA GLU A 229 -9.57 -13.74 4.88
C GLU A 229 -10.83 -14.12 4.06
N GLY A 230 -10.73 -14.10 2.72
CA GLY A 230 -11.86 -14.32 1.82
C GLY A 230 -12.69 -13.07 1.53
N GLU A 231 -12.29 -11.92 2.11
CA GLU A 231 -12.82 -10.62 1.76
C GLU A 231 -12.06 -10.00 0.59
N ARG A 232 -12.79 -9.26 -0.25
CA ARG A 232 -12.23 -8.49 -1.36
C ARG A 232 -12.48 -7.00 -1.14
N ILE A 233 -11.39 -6.25 -1.03
CA ILE A 233 -11.40 -4.78 -1.09
C ILE A 233 -10.75 -4.38 -2.40
N SER A 234 -11.34 -3.40 -3.09
CA SER A 234 -10.72 -2.81 -4.27
C SER A 234 -10.82 -1.29 -4.24
N ALA A 235 -9.81 -0.61 -4.76
CA ALA A 235 -9.83 0.82 -4.97
C ALA A 235 -9.66 1.09 -6.47
N GLU A 236 -10.53 1.91 -7.05
CA GLU A 236 -10.51 2.23 -8.48
C GLU A 236 -10.28 3.72 -8.65
N LEU A 237 -9.27 4.09 -9.45
CA LEU A 237 -8.90 5.49 -9.67
C LEU A 237 -10.09 6.20 -10.30
N THR A 238 -10.41 7.39 -9.84
CA THR A 238 -11.52 8.20 -10.34
C THR A 238 -11.01 9.48 -10.96
N GLU A 239 -10.07 10.15 -10.28
CA GLU A 239 -9.45 11.40 -10.72
C GLU A 239 -7.94 11.34 -10.54
N THR A 240 -7.19 11.99 -11.44
CA THR A 240 -5.74 12.16 -11.29
C THR A 240 -5.26 13.39 -12.05
N THR A 241 -4.21 14.03 -11.53
CA THR A 241 -3.44 15.05 -12.27
C THR A 241 -2.42 14.46 -13.24
N ALA A 242 -2.11 13.16 -13.14
CA ALA A 242 -1.20 12.47 -14.05
C ALA A 242 -1.81 12.28 -15.44
N LYS A 243 -0.97 12.26 -16.48
CA LYS A 243 -1.46 12.01 -17.84
C LYS A 243 -1.77 10.53 -18.02
N LEU A 244 -3.04 10.22 -18.29
CA LEU A 244 -3.47 8.90 -18.75
C LEU A 244 -3.38 8.88 -20.28
N ALA A 245 -2.86 7.79 -20.85
CA ALA A 245 -2.90 7.63 -22.31
C ALA A 245 -4.36 7.42 -22.74
N GLY A 246 -4.81 8.24 -23.69
CA GLY A 246 -6.04 7.97 -24.43
C GLY A 246 -5.85 6.74 -25.32
N ASN A 247 -6.93 6.00 -25.53
CA ASN A 247 -6.97 4.88 -26.48
C ASN A 247 -6.78 5.33 -27.92
#